data_AF-A0A644Z184-F1
#
_entry.id   AF-A0A644Z184-F1
#
_cell.length_a   1.000
_cell.length_b   1.000
_cell.length_c   1.000
_cell.angle_alpha   90.00
_cell.angle_beta   90.00
_cell.angle_gamma   90.00
#
_symmetry.space_group_name_H-M   'P 1'
#
loop_
_entity.id
_entity.type
_entity.pdbx_description
1 polymer ?
#
loop_
_entity_poly.entity_id
_entity_poly.type
_entity_poly.pdbx_seq_one_letter_code
_entity_poly.pdbx_strand_id
1 'polypeptide(L)'
;MQEYDTLQIPHVRVLAKPEFLHPADLEGLPFQLLSLPWIFRSAMMAAQNTVETKPEAIKEQLETAIGNVLRNWLEALDPGLPTVLTAHGSVQGAMYGNERSIMLGKDLLIPSDLVRDPRLDYVALGHIHKSQDLNKGNYPPVVYPGSIERVDFGEAGDDKYFSLVHLERGKTTYELRPLKGRKFIDKAVKISVGDDVMAKIRQVLPEKSHLQDAIMRLAIDYPREMEPFIDESFIREHCAGALEFHLLRKPQEEARLRLPENQTLTSLTPLEMLDLYWNSISSKTQDRDSLKETAQDIIQSVMSADDTEVLEN
;
A
#
# COMPACT_ATOMS: atom_id res chain seq x y z
N MET A 1 21.31 0.67 -7.75
CA MET A 1 22.27 0.01 -6.82
C MET A 1 23.67 -0.02 -7.40
N GLN A 2 23.83 -0.23 -8.71
CA GLN A 2 25.11 -0.06 -9.44
C GLN A 2 25.64 1.38 -9.42
N GLU A 3 24.78 2.41 -9.32
CA GLU A 3 25.22 3.81 -9.43
C GLU A 3 26.18 4.22 -8.31
N TYR A 4 25.94 3.83 -7.05
CA TYR A 4 26.78 4.26 -5.92
C TYR A 4 28.13 3.54 -5.85
N ASP A 5 28.17 2.27 -6.24
CA ASP A 5 29.43 1.52 -6.37
C ASP A 5 30.30 2.11 -7.51
N THR A 6 29.65 2.59 -8.56
CA THR A 6 30.29 3.28 -9.69
C THR A 6 30.83 4.66 -9.30
N LEU A 7 30.15 5.37 -8.38
CA LEU A 7 30.49 6.75 -7.99
C LEU A 7 31.72 6.83 -7.06
N GLN A 8 32.19 5.72 -6.49
CA GLN A 8 33.39 5.63 -5.63
C GLN A 8 33.48 6.76 -4.59
N ILE A 9 32.36 7.08 -3.95
CA ILE A 9 32.32 8.14 -2.94
C ILE A 9 33.15 7.68 -1.73
N PRO A 10 34.14 8.45 -1.26
CA PRO A 10 34.96 8.08 -0.12
C PRO A 10 34.10 7.72 1.10
N HIS A 11 34.48 6.65 1.79
CA HIS A 11 33.80 6.15 3.00
C HIS A 11 32.34 5.69 2.81
N VAL A 12 31.90 5.50 1.55
CA VAL A 12 30.60 4.92 1.23
C VAL A 12 30.81 3.51 0.70
N ARG A 13 30.22 2.53 1.38
CA ARG A 13 30.25 1.12 0.98
C ARG A 13 28.85 0.62 0.64
N VAL A 14 28.71 -0.01 -0.53
CA VAL A 14 27.47 -0.66 -0.96
C VAL A 14 27.60 -2.17 -0.71
N LEU A 15 26.76 -2.70 0.17
CA LEU A 15 26.73 -4.13 0.48
C LEU A 15 25.61 -4.79 -0.34
N ALA A 16 25.99 -5.52 -1.39
CA ALA A 16 25.04 -6.11 -2.34
C ALA A 16 24.77 -7.61 -2.08
N LYS A 17 25.50 -8.22 -1.16
CA LYS A 17 25.31 -9.62 -0.72
C LYS A 17 25.39 -9.71 0.81
N PRO A 18 24.88 -10.81 1.41
CA PRO A 18 25.04 -11.03 2.83
C PRO A 18 26.53 -11.10 3.20
N GLU A 19 26.97 -10.26 4.15
CA GLU A 19 28.35 -10.19 4.63
C GLU A 19 28.41 -9.98 6.14
N PHE A 20 29.45 -10.55 6.77
CA PHE A 20 29.85 -10.24 8.15
C PHE A 20 31.19 -9.50 8.08
N LEU A 21 31.20 -8.26 8.55
CA LEU A 21 32.35 -7.36 8.51
C LEU A 21 32.89 -7.11 9.93
N HIS A 22 34.22 -7.11 10.03
CA HIS A 22 34.97 -6.86 11.25
C HIS A 22 35.59 -5.45 11.22
N PRO A 23 36.18 -4.95 12.33
CA PRO A 23 36.82 -3.63 12.37
C PRO A 23 37.81 -3.37 11.21
N ALA A 24 38.58 -4.39 10.80
CA ALA A 24 39.52 -4.27 9.68
C ALA A 24 38.82 -3.94 8.33
N ASP A 25 37.58 -4.39 8.15
CA ASP A 25 36.76 -4.12 6.96
C ASP A 25 36.02 -2.77 7.04
N LEU A 26 36.06 -2.13 8.21
CA LEU A 26 35.30 -0.95 8.60
C LEU A 26 36.24 0.19 9.00
N GLU A 27 37.38 0.31 8.31
CA GLU A 27 38.37 1.38 8.51
C GLU A 27 38.92 1.47 9.95
N GLY A 28 38.95 0.34 10.66
CA GLY A 28 39.40 0.25 12.06
C GLY A 28 38.37 0.70 13.08
N LEU A 29 37.13 0.99 12.68
CA LEU A 29 36.07 1.37 13.60
C LEU A 29 35.77 0.20 14.58
N PRO A 30 35.58 0.48 15.88
CA PRO A 30 35.51 -0.55 16.91
C PRO A 30 34.11 -1.19 17.01
N PHE A 31 33.60 -1.73 15.91
CA PHE A 31 32.32 -2.45 15.87
C PHE A 31 32.31 -3.55 14.81
N GLN A 32 31.29 -4.39 14.87
CA GLN A 32 31.03 -5.47 13.93
C GLN A 32 29.72 -5.20 13.17
N LEU A 33 29.68 -5.52 11.88
CA LEU A 33 28.50 -5.32 11.04
C LEU A 33 28.05 -6.63 10.40
N LEU A 34 26.82 -7.05 10.71
CA LEU A 34 26.09 -8.04 9.95
C LEU A 34 25.28 -7.31 8.87
N SER A 35 25.41 -7.68 7.61
CA SER A 35 24.66 -7.07 6.52
C SER A 35 23.81 -8.09 5.80
N LEU A 36 22.53 -7.76 5.67
CA LEU A 36 21.54 -8.52 4.93
C LEU A 36 20.81 -7.61 3.94
N PRO A 37 21.38 -7.37 2.74
CA PRO A 37 20.71 -6.56 1.73
C PRO A 37 19.47 -7.26 1.19
N TRP A 38 18.69 -6.55 0.36
CA TRP A 38 17.52 -7.12 -0.28
C TRP A 38 17.91 -8.32 -1.15
N ILE A 39 17.28 -9.46 -0.90
CA ILE A 39 17.58 -10.70 -1.62
C ILE A 39 16.55 -10.90 -2.73
N PHE A 40 17.01 -10.74 -3.97
CA PHE A 40 16.21 -11.06 -5.14
C PHE A 40 16.09 -12.57 -5.31
N ARG A 41 14.86 -13.07 -5.49
CA ARG A 41 14.58 -14.50 -5.74
C ARG A 41 15.40 -15.05 -6.91
N SER A 42 15.55 -14.27 -7.98
CA SER A 42 16.30 -14.64 -9.18
C SER A 42 17.78 -14.91 -8.93
N ALA A 43 18.43 -14.12 -8.07
CA ALA A 43 19.84 -14.29 -7.75
C ALA A 43 20.12 -15.61 -7.03
N MET A 44 19.18 -16.09 -6.21
CA MET A 44 19.31 -17.35 -5.48
C MET A 44 18.91 -18.56 -6.31
N MET A 45 17.90 -18.46 -7.18
CA MET A 45 17.56 -19.54 -8.13
C MET A 45 18.75 -19.86 -9.05
N ALA A 46 19.50 -18.84 -9.47
CA ALA A 46 20.73 -19.01 -10.23
C ALA A 46 21.84 -19.71 -9.43
N ALA A 47 21.91 -19.49 -8.11
CA ALA A 47 22.90 -20.13 -7.24
C ALA A 47 22.57 -21.60 -6.90
N GLN A 48 21.29 -21.99 -6.96
CA GLN A 48 20.83 -23.34 -6.57
C GLN A 48 20.51 -24.27 -7.75
N ASN A 49 20.70 -23.85 -9.01
CA ASN A 49 20.37 -24.64 -10.22
C ASN A 49 18.97 -25.29 -10.19
N THR A 50 18.00 -24.65 -9.52
CA THR A 50 16.69 -25.25 -9.27
C THR A 50 15.69 -24.73 -10.30
N VAL A 51 15.25 -25.60 -11.21
CA VAL A 51 14.43 -25.22 -12.38
C VAL A 51 12.92 -25.32 -12.08
N GLU A 52 12.50 -26.12 -11.09
CA GLU A 52 11.07 -26.42 -10.87
C GLU A 52 10.71 -26.56 -9.38
N THR A 53 10.75 -25.48 -8.61
CA THR A 53 10.11 -25.44 -7.28
C THR A 53 8.96 -24.46 -7.24
N LYS A 54 7.88 -24.83 -6.56
CA LYS A 54 6.74 -23.94 -6.31
C LYS A 54 7.23 -22.67 -5.59
N PRO A 55 6.72 -21.47 -5.92
CA PRO A 55 7.21 -20.20 -5.37
C PRO A 55 7.28 -20.14 -3.84
N GLU A 56 6.37 -20.83 -3.16
CA GLU A 56 6.27 -20.90 -1.70
C GLU A 56 7.39 -21.74 -1.08
N ALA A 57 7.77 -22.86 -1.70
CA ALA A 57 8.86 -23.72 -1.24
C ALA A 57 10.21 -23.01 -1.38
N ILE A 58 10.41 -22.22 -2.45
CA ILE A 58 11.61 -21.40 -2.63
C ILE A 58 11.72 -20.36 -1.51
N LYS A 59 10.59 -19.73 -1.16
CA LYS A 59 10.56 -18.74 -0.08
C LYS A 59 10.96 -19.36 1.26
N GLU A 60 10.37 -20.48 1.63
CA GLU A 60 10.66 -21.17 2.91
C GLU A 60 12.14 -21.61 3.00
N GLN A 61 12.69 -22.15 1.91
CA GLN A 61 14.10 -22.50 1.81
C GLN A 61 15.00 -21.27 1.98
N LEU A 62 14.59 -20.14 1.39
CA LEU A 62 15.34 -18.89 1.48
C LEU A 62 15.32 -18.31 2.91
N GLU A 63 14.16 -18.30 3.56
CA GLU A 63 14.02 -17.87 4.96
C GLU A 63 14.89 -18.76 5.88
N THR A 64 14.90 -20.08 5.62
CA THR A 64 15.73 -21.04 6.36
C THR A 64 17.22 -20.78 6.16
N ALA A 65 17.66 -20.59 4.91
CA ALA A 65 19.07 -20.34 4.58
C ALA A 65 19.58 -19.05 5.23
N ILE A 66 18.80 -17.98 5.17
CA ILE A 66 19.14 -16.69 5.79
C ILE A 66 19.17 -16.81 7.30
N GLY A 67 18.20 -17.51 7.89
CA GLY A 67 18.20 -17.80 9.31
C GLY A 67 19.46 -18.53 9.77
N ASN A 68 19.93 -19.50 8.98
CA ASN A 68 21.18 -20.23 9.27
C ASN A 68 22.41 -19.32 9.17
N VAL A 69 22.50 -18.48 8.14
CA VAL A 69 23.60 -17.52 7.97
C VAL A 69 23.68 -16.57 9.17
N LEU A 70 22.55 -15.97 9.56
CA LEU A 70 22.50 -15.07 10.71
C LEU A 70 22.88 -15.79 12.01
N ARG A 71 22.37 -17.01 12.26
CA ARG A 71 22.74 -17.80 13.44
C ARG A 71 24.24 -18.06 13.51
N ASN A 72 24.85 -18.49 12.41
CA ASN A 72 26.29 -18.75 12.35
C ASN A 72 27.12 -17.49 12.63
N TRP A 73 26.70 -16.34 12.09
CA TRP A 73 27.37 -15.08 12.39
C TRP A 73 27.22 -14.65 13.84
N LEU A 74 26.02 -14.79 14.40
CA LEU A 74 25.76 -14.48 15.81
C LEU A 74 26.60 -15.35 16.77
N GLU A 75 26.93 -16.58 16.39
CA GLU A 75 27.84 -17.46 17.15
C GLU A 75 29.32 -17.05 17.02
N ALA A 76 29.70 -16.44 15.91
CA ALA A 76 31.08 -16.02 15.62
C ALA A 76 31.42 -14.59 16.09
N LEU A 77 30.47 -13.88 16.71
CA LEU A 77 30.69 -12.51 17.17
C LEU A 77 31.77 -12.44 18.26
N ASP A 78 32.63 -11.42 18.16
CA ASP A 78 33.44 -10.99 19.30
C ASP A 78 32.52 -10.31 20.35
N PRO A 79 32.39 -10.86 21.57
CA PRO A 79 31.51 -10.30 22.60
C PRO A 79 32.01 -8.94 23.15
N GLY A 80 33.27 -8.58 22.91
CA GLY A 80 33.88 -7.33 23.34
C GLY A 80 33.57 -6.13 22.44
N LEU A 81 32.98 -6.37 21.26
CA LEU A 81 32.66 -5.32 20.29
C LEU A 81 31.15 -5.11 20.16
N PRO A 82 30.68 -3.85 20.02
CA PRO A 82 29.32 -3.59 19.63
C PRO A 82 29.02 -4.18 18.25
N THR A 83 27.82 -4.72 18.07
CA THR A 83 27.40 -5.40 16.84
C THR A 83 26.13 -4.77 16.28
N VAL A 84 26.19 -4.37 15.01
CA VAL A 84 25.05 -3.83 14.27
C VAL A 84 24.58 -4.87 13.26
N LEU A 85 23.27 -5.08 13.16
CA LEU A 85 22.66 -5.76 12.02
C LEU A 85 22.01 -4.73 11.11
N THR A 86 22.39 -4.69 9.83
CA THR A 86 21.67 -3.96 8.80
C THR A 86 20.87 -4.95 7.97
N ALA A 87 19.58 -4.67 7.75
CA ALA A 87 18.77 -5.49 6.86
C ALA A 87 17.80 -4.67 6.02
N HIS A 88 17.67 -5.02 4.74
CA HIS A 88 16.65 -4.45 3.86
C HIS A 88 15.63 -5.54 3.52
N GLY A 89 14.50 -5.53 4.22
CA GLY A 89 13.47 -6.55 4.08
C GLY A 89 12.40 -6.42 5.16
N SER A 90 11.45 -7.35 5.14
CA SER A 90 10.31 -7.33 6.07
C SER A 90 10.59 -8.19 7.30
N VAL A 91 10.33 -7.66 8.48
CA VAL A 91 10.40 -8.40 9.76
C VAL A 91 8.99 -8.74 10.22
N GLN A 92 8.81 -9.94 10.77
CA GLN A 92 7.53 -10.36 11.34
C GLN A 92 7.05 -9.38 12.42
N GLY A 93 5.81 -8.90 12.29
CA GLY A 93 5.21 -7.93 13.22
C GLY A 93 5.41 -6.46 12.85
N ALA A 94 6.05 -6.16 11.71
CA ALA A 94 6.13 -4.79 11.21
C ALA A 94 4.77 -4.24 10.76
N MET A 95 4.54 -2.97 11.05
CA MET A 95 3.39 -2.20 10.59
C MET A 95 3.68 -1.58 9.23
N TYR A 96 2.82 -1.84 8.26
CA TYR A 96 2.85 -1.15 6.97
C TYR A 96 1.96 0.09 7.03
N GLY A 97 2.32 1.13 6.28
CA GLY A 97 1.45 2.30 6.08
C GLY A 97 0.18 1.95 5.28
N ASN A 98 -0.48 2.96 4.72
CA ASN A 98 -1.58 2.72 3.77
C ASN A 98 -1.15 2.06 2.45
N GLU A 99 0.14 1.78 2.28
CA GLU A 99 0.77 0.99 1.21
C GLU A 99 0.37 -0.50 1.21
N ARG A 100 -0.62 -0.90 2.03
CA ARG A 100 -1.15 -2.28 2.20
C ARG A 100 -1.37 -3.06 0.89
N SER A 101 -1.56 -2.40 -0.25
CA SER A 101 -1.84 -3.07 -1.52
C SER A 101 -0.66 -3.84 -2.14
N ILE A 102 0.60 -3.56 -1.76
CA ILE A 102 1.76 -4.10 -2.52
C ILE A 102 2.40 -5.35 -1.89
N MET A 103 2.24 -5.58 -0.58
CA MET A 103 3.05 -6.59 0.16
C MET A 103 2.34 -7.92 0.49
N LEU A 104 1.26 -8.25 -0.19
CA LEU A 104 0.58 -9.55 -0.01
C LEU A 104 1.42 -10.70 -0.60
N GLY A 105 2.20 -11.36 0.26
CA GLY A 105 2.66 -12.75 0.09
C GLY A 105 4.00 -12.98 -0.59
N LYS A 106 4.68 -11.95 -1.12
CA LYS A 106 5.91 -12.14 -1.90
C LYS A 106 7.22 -11.87 -1.17
N ASP A 107 7.19 -11.08 -0.11
CA ASP A 107 8.42 -10.69 0.58
C ASP A 107 8.96 -11.82 1.45
N LEU A 108 10.28 -11.90 1.50
CA LEU A 108 11.01 -12.69 2.46
C LEU A 108 10.77 -12.11 3.86
N LEU A 109 10.44 -12.97 4.83
CA LEU A 109 10.30 -12.57 6.23
C LEU A 109 11.56 -12.94 7.02
N ILE A 110 12.14 -11.94 7.69
CA ILE A 110 13.22 -12.16 8.66
C ILE A 110 12.58 -12.53 10.01
N PRO A 111 12.95 -13.67 10.62
CA PRO A 111 12.45 -14.07 11.93
C PRO A 111 12.73 -13.02 13.02
N SER A 112 11.71 -12.74 13.85
CA SER A 112 11.79 -11.66 14.85
C SER A 112 12.80 -11.95 15.98
N ASP A 113 13.05 -13.23 16.27
CA ASP A 113 14.01 -13.68 17.29
C ASP A 113 15.45 -13.33 16.88
N LEU A 114 15.79 -13.47 15.59
CA LEU A 114 17.14 -13.17 15.10
C LEU A 114 17.48 -11.69 15.15
N VAL A 115 16.50 -10.81 14.85
CA VAL A 115 16.71 -9.36 14.94
C VAL A 115 16.60 -8.82 16.36
N ARG A 116 16.04 -9.59 17.30
CA ARG A 116 15.95 -9.24 18.73
C ARG A 116 17.00 -9.97 19.56
N ASP A 117 17.99 -10.61 18.93
CA ASP A 117 19.02 -11.35 19.64
C ASP A 117 19.83 -10.39 20.54
N PRO A 118 19.99 -10.68 21.85
CA PRO A 118 20.65 -9.78 22.79
C PRO A 118 22.16 -9.64 22.55
N ARG A 119 22.75 -10.45 21.66
CA ARG A 119 24.15 -10.28 21.21
C ARG A 119 24.31 -9.13 20.22
N LEU A 120 23.22 -8.62 19.66
CA LEU A 120 23.22 -7.41 18.83
C LEU A 120 23.07 -6.18 19.73
N ASP A 121 23.52 -5.03 19.22
CA ASP A 121 23.45 -3.74 19.92
C ASP A 121 22.54 -2.75 19.21
N TYR A 122 22.39 -2.89 17.88
CA TYR A 122 21.42 -2.12 17.10
C TYR A 122 21.03 -2.88 15.85
N VAL A 123 19.74 -2.84 15.49
CA VAL A 123 19.27 -3.37 14.21
C VAL A 123 18.68 -2.24 13.37
N ALA A 124 19.39 -1.92 12.28
CA ALA A 124 19.04 -0.91 11.29
C ALA A 124 18.27 -1.56 10.14
N LEU A 125 16.96 -1.30 10.07
CA LEU A 125 16.09 -1.89 9.06
C LEU A 125 15.74 -0.87 7.96
N GLY A 126 15.60 -1.34 6.73
CA GLY A 126 15.04 -0.61 5.59
C GLY A 126 13.98 -1.47 4.88
N HIS A 127 13.34 -0.93 3.82
CA HIS A 127 12.21 -1.48 3.05
C HIS A 127 10.85 -0.85 3.42
N ILE A 128 10.61 -0.60 4.70
CA ILE A 128 9.32 -0.04 5.16
C ILE A 128 9.43 1.48 5.33
N HIS A 129 8.58 2.24 4.65
CA HIS A 129 8.59 3.70 4.66
C HIS A 129 8.01 4.33 5.94
N LYS A 130 7.33 3.53 6.76
CA LYS A 130 6.79 3.93 8.05
C LYS A 130 7.80 3.73 9.18
N SER A 131 8.16 4.82 9.84
CA SER A 131 9.02 4.81 11.02
C SER A 131 8.41 4.00 12.16
N GLN A 132 9.19 3.07 12.73
CA GLN A 132 8.77 2.23 13.86
C GLN A 132 9.96 1.53 14.52
N ASP A 133 9.79 1.20 15.79
CA ASP A 133 10.69 0.35 16.56
C ASP A 133 9.99 -0.96 16.92
N LEU A 134 10.47 -2.06 16.37
CA LEU A 134 9.92 -3.39 16.56
C LEU A 134 10.33 -4.02 17.89
N ASN A 135 11.21 -3.38 18.67
CA ASN A 135 11.62 -3.85 19.99
C ASN A 135 11.56 -2.72 21.02
N LYS A 136 10.59 -1.81 20.86
CA LYS A 136 10.45 -0.62 21.70
C LYS A 136 10.46 -0.94 23.19
N GLY A 137 11.36 -0.29 23.92
CA GLY A 137 11.53 -0.47 25.37
C GLY A 137 12.37 -1.69 25.76
N ASN A 138 12.87 -2.46 24.80
CA ASN A 138 13.75 -3.60 25.02
C ASN A 138 15.09 -3.40 24.29
N TYR A 139 16.02 -4.34 24.50
CA TYR A 139 17.33 -4.35 23.88
C TYR A 139 17.49 -5.57 22.96
N PRO A 140 18.13 -5.45 21.78
CA PRO A 140 18.58 -4.20 21.14
C PRO A 140 17.41 -3.40 20.55
N PRO A 141 17.59 -2.10 20.25
CA PRO A 141 16.65 -1.37 19.39
C PRO A 141 16.57 -2.01 18.00
N VAL A 142 15.35 -2.14 17.46
CA VAL A 142 15.10 -2.74 16.14
C VAL A 142 14.28 -1.78 15.30
N VAL A 143 14.96 -0.94 14.51
CA VAL A 143 14.37 0.31 14.02
C VAL A 143 14.27 0.33 12.51
N TYR A 144 13.05 0.57 12.00
CA TYR A 144 12.87 1.17 10.68
C TYR A 144 12.79 2.68 10.88
N PRO A 145 13.71 3.48 10.33
CA PRO A 145 13.61 4.94 10.37
C PRO A 145 12.51 5.46 9.44
N GLY A 146 12.04 4.64 8.50
CA GLY A 146 11.12 5.04 7.44
C GLY A 146 11.83 5.72 6.27
N SER A 147 11.03 6.26 5.35
CA SER A 147 11.52 7.12 4.28
C SER A 147 11.92 8.51 4.81
N ILE A 148 12.82 9.20 4.10
CA ILE A 148 13.20 10.58 4.43
C ILE A 148 12.21 11.63 3.90
N GLU A 149 11.32 11.22 2.99
CA GLU A 149 10.28 12.02 2.37
C GLU A 149 9.07 11.14 2.08
N ARG A 150 7.89 11.74 1.92
CA ARG A 150 6.67 11.04 1.51
C ARG A 150 6.75 10.69 0.03
N VAL A 151 6.62 9.41 -0.32
CA VAL A 151 6.66 8.97 -1.72
C VAL A 151 5.29 9.12 -2.37
N ASP A 152 4.22 8.80 -1.64
CA ASP A 152 2.84 8.96 -2.11
C ASP A 152 1.89 9.48 -1.02
N PHE A 153 0.62 9.65 -1.38
CA PHE A 153 -0.41 10.13 -0.46
C PHE A 153 -0.83 9.12 0.62
N GLY A 154 -0.47 7.85 0.48
CA GLY A 154 -0.59 6.87 1.55
C GLY A 154 0.27 7.21 2.77
N GLU A 155 1.34 7.98 2.56
CA GLU A 155 2.26 8.49 3.59
C GLU A 155 1.94 9.95 4.00
N ALA A 156 0.86 10.56 3.50
CA ALA A 156 0.56 11.97 3.73
C ALA A 156 0.50 12.35 5.23
N GLY A 157 -0.01 11.43 6.06
CA GLY A 157 -0.11 11.60 7.50
C GLY A 157 1.11 11.12 8.30
N ASP A 158 2.14 10.58 7.65
CA ASP A 158 3.33 10.07 8.34
C ASP A 158 4.32 11.20 8.62
N ASP A 159 4.89 11.22 9.82
CA ASP A 159 6.09 12.01 10.12
C ASP A 159 7.34 11.27 9.62
N LYS A 160 8.33 12.03 9.15
CA LYS A 160 9.58 11.49 8.57
C LYS A 160 10.76 11.77 9.50
N TYR A 161 11.71 10.84 9.55
CA TYR A 161 12.80 10.87 10.51
C TYR A 161 14.09 10.33 9.90
N PHE A 162 15.22 10.67 10.53
CA PHE A 162 16.42 9.83 10.49
C PHE A 162 16.76 9.38 11.91
N SER A 163 17.44 8.24 12.05
CA SER A 163 17.90 7.76 13.35
C SER A 163 19.32 8.24 13.61
N LEU A 164 19.52 8.92 14.74
CA LEU A 164 20.86 9.17 15.30
C LEU A 164 21.11 8.13 16.38
N VAL A 165 22.16 7.31 16.20
CA VAL A 165 22.45 6.16 17.06
C VAL A 165 23.75 6.41 17.81
N HIS A 166 23.69 6.27 19.14
CA HIS A 166 24.86 6.26 20.02
C HIS A 166 25.20 4.80 20.33
N LEU A 167 26.08 4.22 19.52
CA LEU A 167 26.44 2.80 19.58
C LEU A 167 27.43 2.53 20.73
N GLU A 168 27.02 1.69 21.68
CA GLU A 168 27.86 1.18 22.76
C GLU A 168 27.43 -0.26 23.07
N ARG A 169 28.41 -1.14 23.32
CA ARG A 169 28.16 -2.54 23.67
C ARG A 169 27.26 -2.62 24.92
N GLY A 170 26.09 -3.21 24.78
CA GLY A 170 25.08 -3.39 25.82
C GLY A 170 24.35 -2.12 26.27
N LYS A 171 24.63 -0.95 25.68
CA LYS A 171 24.07 0.35 26.11
C LYS A 171 23.70 1.27 24.95
N THR A 172 23.48 0.72 23.77
CA THR A 172 23.14 1.52 22.60
C THR A 172 21.82 2.26 22.80
N THR A 173 21.83 3.55 22.47
CA THR A 173 20.65 4.40 22.46
C THR A 173 20.46 5.03 21.09
N TYR A 174 19.24 5.46 20.78
CA TYR A 174 18.96 6.17 19.54
C TYR A 174 17.90 7.24 19.75
N GLU A 175 17.93 8.26 18.90
CA GLU A 175 16.85 9.23 18.78
C GLU A 175 16.39 9.34 17.31
N LEU A 176 15.08 9.50 17.13
CA LEU A 176 14.51 9.82 15.82
C LEU A 176 14.46 11.34 15.67
N ARG A 177 15.26 11.86 14.74
CA ARG A 177 15.33 13.29 14.43
C ARG A 177 14.31 13.62 13.35
N PRO A 178 13.31 14.48 13.61
CA PRO A 178 12.27 14.77 12.65
C PRO A 178 12.84 15.53 11.44
N LEU A 179 12.37 15.13 10.26
CA LEU A 179 12.70 15.75 8.99
C LEU A 179 11.53 16.61 8.53
N LYS A 180 11.84 17.84 8.13
CA LYS A 180 10.88 18.72 7.46
C LYS A 180 10.93 18.43 5.97
N GLY A 181 10.11 17.47 5.54
CA GLY A 181 9.85 17.20 4.13
C GLY A 181 8.82 18.15 3.52
N ARG A 182 8.51 17.91 2.25
CA ARG A 182 7.41 18.57 1.54
C ARG A 182 6.08 18.22 2.21
N LYS A 183 5.18 19.21 2.24
CA LYS A 183 3.83 19.02 2.80
C LYS A 183 2.99 18.24 1.80
N PHE A 184 2.41 17.13 2.25
CA PHE A 184 1.37 16.42 1.51
C PHE A 184 0.03 16.75 2.15
N ILE A 185 -0.92 17.22 1.34
CA ILE A 185 -2.28 17.51 1.80
C ILE A 185 -3.21 16.59 1.03
N ASP A 186 -3.79 15.62 1.73
CA ASP A 186 -4.75 14.68 1.16
C ASP A 186 -6.15 14.97 1.73
N LYS A 187 -7.06 15.44 0.88
CA LYS A 187 -8.45 15.74 1.26
C LYS A 187 -9.39 14.86 0.45
N ALA A 188 -10.45 14.42 1.12
CA ALA A 188 -11.54 13.72 0.48
C ALA A 188 -12.87 14.36 0.87
N VAL A 189 -13.80 14.40 -0.07
CA VAL A 189 -15.19 14.84 0.16
C VAL A 189 -16.15 13.86 -0.49
N LYS A 190 -17.22 13.54 0.23
CA LYS A 190 -18.33 12.74 -0.28
C LYS A 190 -19.53 13.64 -0.50
N ILE A 191 -20.05 13.61 -1.72
CA ILE A 191 -21.23 14.32 -2.19
C ILE A 191 -22.36 13.32 -2.33
N SER A 192 -23.57 13.74 -1.98
CA SER A 192 -24.82 13.02 -2.11
C SER A 192 -25.81 13.88 -2.89
N VAL A 193 -26.85 13.24 -3.43
CA VAL A 193 -27.95 13.96 -4.08
C VAL A 193 -28.60 14.93 -3.09
N GLY A 194 -28.82 16.18 -3.54
CA GLY A 194 -29.38 17.26 -2.71
C GLY A 194 -28.36 18.09 -1.94
N ASP A 195 -27.07 17.74 -1.97
CA ASP A 195 -26.02 18.59 -1.40
C ASP A 195 -25.74 19.84 -2.23
N ASP A 196 -25.35 20.93 -1.56
CA ASP A 196 -24.59 22.01 -2.21
C ASP A 196 -23.14 21.54 -2.42
N VAL A 197 -22.86 21.08 -3.66
CA VAL A 197 -21.58 20.51 -4.07
C VAL A 197 -20.41 21.44 -3.78
N MET A 198 -20.53 22.71 -4.18
CA MET A 198 -19.42 23.66 -4.04
C MET A 198 -19.24 24.13 -2.60
N ALA A 199 -20.31 24.24 -1.80
CA ALA A 199 -20.16 24.49 -0.37
C ALA A 199 -19.39 23.37 0.33
N LYS A 200 -19.72 22.10 0.05
CA LYS A 200 -18.99 20.95 0.62
C LYS A 200 -17.52 20.92 0.20
N ILE A 201 -17.24 21.19 -1.08
CA ILE A 201 -15.85 21.25 -1.57
C ILE A 201 -15.08 22.38 -0.89
N ARG A 202 -15.67 23.58 -0.76
CA ARG A 202 -15.02 24.71 -0.07
C ARG A 202 -14.71 24.43 1.39
N GLN A 203 -15.54 23.67 2.10
CA GLN A 203 -15.31 23.31 3.50
C GLN A 203 -14.10 22.39 3.70
N VAL A 204 -13.75 21.56 2.71
CA VAL A 204 -12.62 20.62 2.83
C VAL A 204 -11.31 21.20 2.28
N LEU A 205 -11.39 22.18 1.38
CA LEU A 205 -10.22 22.83 0.81
C LEU A 205 -9.45 23.59 1.90
N PRO A 206 -8.13 23.41 2.00
CA PRO A 206 -7.31 24.19 2.91
C PRO A 206 -7.27 25.66 2.49
N GLU A 207 -6.94 26.54 3.43
CA GLU A 207 -6.64 27.94 3.11
C GLU A 207 -5.46 28.03 2.12
N LYS A 208 -5.49 29.05 1.25
CA LYS A 208 -4.43 29.28 0.24
C LYS A 208 -3.04 29.42 0.86
N SER A 209 -2.95 29.97 2.07
CA SER A 209 -1.71 30.10 2.86
C SER A 209 -1.05 28.75 3.18
N HIS A 210 -1.83 27.67 3.30
CA HIS A 210 -1.33 26.33 3.61
C HIS A 210 -0.92 25.54 2.36
N LEU A 211 -1.28 26.02 1.16
CA LEU A 211 -1.03 25.31 -0.09
C LEU A 211 0.37 25.58 -0.67
N GLN A 212 1.04 26.66 -0.27
CA GLN A 212 2.34 27.02 -0.83
C GLN A 212 3.34 25.86 -0.72
N ASP A 213 3.90 25.47 -1.87
CA ASP A 213 4.88 24.38 -2.06
C ASP A 213 4.41 22.98 -1.62
N ALA A 214 3.11 22.82 -1.34
CA ALA A 214 2.52 21.54 -0.95
C ALA A 214 2.18 20.68 -2.18
N ILE A 215 2.21 19.36 -2.00
CA ILE A 215 1.64 18.39 -2.92
C ILE A 215 0.22 18.10 -2.43
N MET A 216 -0.78 18.57 -3.18
CA MET A 216 -2.19 18.53 -2.80
C MET A 216 -2.95 17.51 -3.62
N ARG A 217 -3.80 16.71 -2.97
CA ARG A 217 -4.79 15.87 -3.62
C ARG A 217 -6.17 16.14 -3.03
N LEU A 218 -7.14 16.32 -3.92
CA LEU A 218 -8.56 16.34 -3.57
C LEU A 218 -9.25 15.16 -4.25
N ALA A 219 -9.80 14.24 -3.48
CA ALA A 219 -10.67 13.18 -3.96
C ALA A 219 -12.14 13.55 -3.73
N ILE A 220 -12.95 13.54 -4.80
CA ILE A 220 -14.38 13.81 -4.74
C ILE A 220 -15.12 12.53 -5.11
N ASP A 221 -15.86 11.98 -4.15
CA ASP A 221 -16.78 10.85 -4.35
C ASP A 221 -18.20 11.41 -4.49
N TYR A 222 -18.87 11.15 -5.61
CA TYR A 222 -20.15 11.80 -5.95
C TYR A 222 -21.03 10.94 -6.87
N PRO A 223 -22.37 10.97 -6.74
CA PRO A 223 -23.28 10.45 -7.76
C PRO A 223 -23.04 11.14 -9.10
N ARG A 224 -23.03 10.39 -10.22
CA ARG A 224 -22.69 10.93 -11.55
C ARG A 224 -23.53 12.14 -11.97
N GLU A 225 -24.80 12.19 -11.57
CA GLU A 225 -25.70 13.33 -11.80
C GLU A 225 -25.23 14.65 -11.18
N MET A 226 -24.37 14.59 -10.15
CA MET A 226 -23.83 15.77 -9.48
C MET A 226 -22.61 16.37 -10.19
N GLU A 227 -22.07 15.70 -11.22
CA GLU A 227 -20.86 16.13 -11.93
C GLU A 227 -20.91 17.56 -12.49
N PRO A 228 -22.01 18.01 -13.13
CA PRO A 228 -22.09 19.35 -13.70
C PRO A 228 -21.96 20.48 -12.66
N PHE A 229 -22.19 20.19 -11.38
CA PHE A 229 -22.10 21.17 -10.29
C PHE A 229 -20.70 21.28 -9.69
N ILE A 230 -19.72 20.51 -10.18
CA ILE A 230 -18.32 20.59 -9.75
C ILE A 230 -17.60 21.64 -10.60
N ASP A 231 -17.37 22.82 -10.03
CA ASP A 231 -16.54 23.86 -10.66
C ASP A 231 -15.05 23.55 -10.49
N GLU A 232 -14.50 22.80 -11.44
CA GLU A 232 -13.08 22.47 -11.46
C GLU A 232 -12.18 23.70 -11.65
N SER A 233 -12.64 24.73 -12.37
CA SER A 233 -11.85 25.95 -12.62
C SER A 233 -11.60 26.67 -11.30
N PHE A 234 -12.64 26.83 -10.48
CA PHE A 234 -12.52 27.38 -9.13
C PHE A 234 -11.57 26.54 -8.26
N ILE A 235 -11.70 25.21 -8.26
CA ILE A 235 -10.86 24.32 -7.45
C ILE A 235 -9.38 24.46 -7.84
N ARG A 236 -9.09 24.47 -9.15
CA ARG A 236 -7.71 24.63 -9.65
C ARG A 236 -7.14 26.00 -9.33
N GLU A 237 -7.92 27.07 -9.49
CA GLU A 237 -7.51 28.43 -9.12
C GLU A 237 -7.25 28.54 -7.61
N HIS A 238 -8.09 27.90 -6.79
CA HIS A 238 -7.89 27.88 -5.35
C HIS A 238 -6.59 27.15 -4.96
N CYS A 239 -6.29 26.04 -5.64
CA CYS A 239 -5.10 25.22 -5.41
C CYS A 239 -3.84 25.68 -6.17
N ALA A 240 -3.87 26.82 -6.88
CA ALA A 240 -2.78 27.24 -7.78
C ALA A 240 -1.43 27.51 -7.07
N GLY A 241 -1.44 27.76 -5.76
CA GLY A 241 -0.22 27.91 -4.95
C GLY A 241 0.47 26.59 -4.59
N ALA A 242 -0.16 25.44 -4.83
CA ALA A 242 0.44 24.13 -4.62
C ALA A 242 1.58 23.89 -5.60
N LEU A 243 2.62 23.19 -5.15
CA LEU A 243 3.67 22.69 -6.04
C LEU A 243 3.08 21.75 -7.08
N GLU A 244 2.16 20.89 -6.65
CA GLU A 244 1.42 19.97 -7.51
C GLU A 244 0.02 19.75 -6.97
N PHE A 245 -0.98 19.67 -7.87
CA PHE A 245 -2.37 19.46 -7.52
C PHE A 245 -3.01 18.31 -8.32
N HIS A 246 -3.50 17.30 -7.61
CA HIS A 246 -4.24 16.17 -8.18
C HIS A 246 -5.72 16.24 -7.79
N LEU A 247 -6.60 16.39 -8.79
CA LEU A 247 -8.03 16.23 -8.61
C LEU A 247 -8.44 14.81 -9.01
N LEU A 248 -8.89 14.02 -8.03
CA LEU A 248 -9.42 12.69 -8.26
C LEU A 248 -10.95 12.71 -8.23
N ARG A 249 -11.56 12.53 -9.39
CA ARG A 249 -13.00 12.36 -9.54
C ARG A 249 -13.37 10.89 -9.38
N LYS A 250 -14.28 10.58 -8.48
CA LYS A 250 -14.82 9.23 -8.22
C LYS A 250 -16.33 9.25 -8.41
N PRO A 251 -16.83 9.33 -9.67
CA PRO A 251 -18.25 9.21 -9.92
C PRO A 251 -18.72 7.82 -9.49
N GLN A 252 -19.75 7.76 -8.65
CA GLN A 252 -20.45 6.52 -8.36
C GLN A 252 -21.20 6.12 -9.63
N GLU A 253 -20.80 4.99 -10.20
CA GLU A 253 -21.62 4.34 -11.21
C GLU A 253 -22.81 3.70 -10.50
N GLU A 254 -24.03 4.00 -10.93
CA GLU A 254 -25.13 3.08 -10.63
C GLU A 254 -24.68 1.69 -11.06
N ALA A 255 -24.91 0.70 -10.20
CA ALA A 255 -24.57 -0.67 -10.49
C ALA A 255 -25.25 -1.05 -11.81
N ARG A 256 -24.49 -1.02 -12.92
CA ARG A 256 -24.93 -1.63 -14.15
C ARG A 256 -25.27 -3.06 -13.78
N LEU A 257 -26.51 -3.45 -14.06
CA LEU A 257 -26.99 -4.82 -13.95
C LEU A 257 -25.91 -5.77 -14.43
N ARG A 258 -25.21 -6.42 -13.49
CA ARG A 258 -24.34 -7.53 -13.81
C ARG A 258 -25.25 -8.73 -13.96
N LEU A 259 -25.54 -9.09 -15.20
CA LEU A 259 -26.10 -10.40 -15.49
C LEU A 259 -25.13 -11.46 -14.94
N PRO A 260 -25.62 -12.51 -14.26
CA PRO A 260 -24.78 -13.64 -13.85
C PRO A 260 -24.02 -14.20 -15.07
N GLU A 261 -22.76 -14.63 -14.89
CA GLU A 261 -21.89 -15.11 -15.99
C GLU A 261 -22.51 -16.22 -16.87
N ASN A 262 -23.55 -16.90 -16.37
CA ASN A 262 -24.26 -17.99 -17.04
C ASN A 262 -25.58 -17.58 -17.72
N GLN A 263 -25.92 -16.29 -17.78
CA GLN A 263 -27.19 -15.82 -18.38
C GLN A 263 -26.94 -14.79 -19.50
N THR A 264 -27.42 -15.11 -20.70
CA THR A 264 -27.53 -14.17 -21.81
C THR A 264 -28.92 -13.51 -21.77
N LEU A 265 -29.05 -12.24 -22.19
CA LEU A 265 -30.36 -11.57 -22.24
C LEU A 265 -31.41 -12.39 -23.03
N THR A 266 -30.99 -13.12 -24.05
CA THR A 266 -31.88 -13.96 -24.87
C THR A 266 -32.43 -15.21 -24.17
N SER A 267 -31.93 -15.58 -22.98
CA SER A 267 -32.41 -16.75 -22.23
C SER A 267 -33.37 -16.41 -21.09
N LEU A 268 -33.70 -15.14 -20.90
CA LEU A 268 -34.56 -14.67 -19.83
C LEU A 268 -35.97 -14.36 -20.38
N THR A 269 -36.99 -14.74 -19.62
CA THR A 269 -38.36 -14.33 -19.92
C THR A 269 -38.54 -12.82 -19.64
N PRO A 270 -39.51 -12.15 -20.28
CA PRO A 270 -39.80 -10.75 -20.00
C PRO A 270 -40.06 -10.44 -18.51
N LEU A 271 -40.67 -11.37 -17.77
CA LEU A 271 -40.89 -11.23 -16.33
C LEU A 271 -39.60 -11.33 -15.51
N GLU A 272 -38.68 -12.24 -15.88
CA GLU A 272 -37.37 -12.34 -15.24
C GLU A 272 -36.50 -11.11 -15.53
N MET A 273 -36.60 -10.54 -16.74
CA MET A 273 -35.94 -9.28 -17.07
C MET A 273 -36.49 -8.11 -16.24
N LEU A 274 -37.81 -8.07 -16.03
CA LEU A 274 -38.48 -7.06 -15.21
C LEU A 274 -38.05 -7.17 -13.73
N ASP A 275 -37.95 -8.39 -13.20
CA ASP A 275 -37.43 -8.63 -11.84
C ASP A 275 -35.97 -8.19 -11.71
N LEU A 276 -35.11 -8.53 -12.68
CA LEU A 276 -33.72 -8.09 -12.70
C LEU A 276 -33.62 -6.56 -12.74
N TYR A 277 -34.43 -5.92 -13.59
CA TYR A 277 -34.54 -4.47 -13.63
C TYR A 277 -34.94 -3.89 -12.27
N TRP A 278 -36.03 -4.36 -11.65
CA TRP A 278 -36.46 -3.89 -10.33
C TRP A 278 -35.46 -4.14 -9.21
N ASN A 279 -34.65 -5.19 -9.30
CA ASN A 279 -33.58 -5.45 -8.34
C ASN A 279 -32.37 -4.52 -8.52
N SER A 280 -32.20 -3.93 -9.71
CA SER A 280 -31.11 -3.00 -10.01
C SER A 280 -31.39 -1.56 -9.61
N ILE A 281 -32.65 -1.14 -9.66
CA ILE A 281 -33.09 0.16 -9.17
C ILE A 281 -33.50 0.05 -7.69
N SER A 282 -32.88 0.86 -6.84
CA SER A 282 -33.12 0.92 -5.38
C SER A 282 -34.48 1.53 -5.00
N SER A 283 -35.52 1.34 -5.81
CA SER A 283 -36.86 1.79 -5.43
C SER A 283 -37.50 0.75 -4.49
N LYS A 284 -37.71 1.15 -3.23
CA LYS A 284 -38.69 0.53 -2.33
C LYS A 284 -40.10 0.82 -2.84
N THR A 285 -40.45 0.29 -4.01
CA THR A 285 -41.83 0.26 -4.46
C THR A 285 -42.57 -0.71 -3.54
N GLN A 286 -43.49 -0.20 -2.73
CA GLN A 286 -44.27 -0.97 -1.75
C GLN A 286 -45.25 -1.97 -2.40
N ASP A 287 -45.29 -2.04 -3.73
CA ASP A 287 -46.32 -2.75 -4.49
C ASP A 287 -45.75 -3.54 -5.68
N ARG A 288 -44.59 -4.18 -5.48
CA ARG A 288 -43.91 -4.97 -6.53
C ARG A 288 -44.76 -6.14 -7.03
N ASP A 289 -45.52 -6.78 -6.14
CA ASP A 289 -46.31 -7.96 -6.47
C ASP A 289 -47.52 -7.61 -7.36
N SER A 290 -48.24 -6.54 -7.03
CA SER A 290 -49.36 -6.03 -7.84
C SER A 290 -48.93 -5.58 -9.24
N LEU A 291 -47.78 -4.90 -9.33
CA LEU A 291 -47.20 -4.49 -10.61
C LEU A 291 -46.75 -5.69 -11.46
N LYS A 292 -46.28 -6.76 -10.80
CA LYS A 292 -45.87 -7.99 -11.49
C LYS A 292 -47.06 -8.75 -12.06
N GLU A 293 -48.16 -8.83 -11.31
CA GLU A 293 -49.43 -9.42 -11.77
C GLU A 293 -49.98 -8.64 -12.98
N THR A 294 -50.00 -7.31 -12.89
CA THR A 294 -50.41 -6.44 -14.01
C THR A 294 -49.51 -6.62 -15.23
N ALA A 295 -48.18 -6.69 -15.04
CA ALA A 295 -47.25 -6.93 -16.14
C ALA A 295 -47.46 -8.30 -16.79
N GLN A 296 -47.72 -9.33 -15.99
CA GLN A 296 -48.00 -10.69 -16.47
C GLN A 296 -49.26 -10.72 -17.34
N ASP A 297 -50.34 -10.07 -16.90
CA ASP A 297 -51.59 -9.99 -17.66
C ASP A 297 -51.40 -9.27 -19.00
N ILE A 298 -50.65 -8.16 -19.02
CA ILE A 298 -50.34 -7.41 -20.23
C ILE A 298 -49.51 -8.28 -21.18
N ILE A 299 -48.44 -8.91 -20.70
CA ILE A 299 -47.56 -9.77 -21.50
C ILE A 299 -48.38 -10.92 -22.11
N GLN A 300 -49.23 -11.57 -21.31
CA GLN A 300 -50.06 -12.67 -21.77
C GLN A 300 -51.11 -12.24 -22.80
N SER A 301 -51.70 -11.05 -22.63
CA SER A 301 -52.67 -10.50 -23.59
C SER A 301 -52.04 -10.21 -24.96
N VAL A 302 -50.81 -9.68 -24.98
CA VAL A 302 -50.09 -9.36 -26.22
C VAL A 302 -49.60 -10.63 -26.92
N MET A 303 -49.07 -11.61 -26.15
CA MET A 303 -48.64 -12.89 -26.72
C MET A 303 -49.81 -13.71 -27.29
N SER A 304 -50.99 -13.59 -26.67
CA SER A 304 -52.20 -14.28 -27.15
C SER A 304 -52.83 -13.60 -28.37
N ALA A 305 -52.60 -12.30 -28.55
CA ALA A 305 -53.05 -11.54 -29.72
C ALA A 305 -52.18 -11.82 -30.96
N ASP A 306 -50.87 -12.02 -30.79
CA ASP A 306 -49.96 -12.41 -31.88
C ASP A 306 -50.27 -13.83 -32.42
N ASP A 307 -50.71 -14.76 -31.56
CA ASP A 307 -51.08 -16.12 -31.98
C ASP A 307 -52.41 -16.18 -32.76
N THR A 308 -53.24 -15.13 -32.70
CA THR A 308 -54.51 -15.07 -33.44
C THR A 308 -54.38 -14.48 -34.84
N GLU A 309 -53.37 -13.64 -35.11
CA GLU A 309 -53.13 -13.10 -36.47
C GLU A 309 -52.40 -14.08 -37.40
N VAL A 310 -51.76 -15.13 -36.88
CA VAL A 310 -51.06 -16.15 -37.72
C VAL A 310 -52.01 -17.21 -38.27
N LEU A 311 -53.24 -17.32 -37.74
CA LEU A 311 -54.23 -18.32 -38.17
C LEU A 311 -55.23 -17.82 -39.25
N GLU A 312 -55.14 -16.56 -39.70
CA GLU A 312 -56.02 -15.99 -40.73
C GLU A 312 -55.33 -15.63 -42.08
N ASN A 313 -54.18 -16.23 -42.41
CA ASN A 313 -53.62 -16.19 -43.78
C ASN A 313 -53.39 -17.59 -44.37
#